data_AF-A0A9K3KG25-F1
#
_entry.id   AF-A0A9K3KG25-F1
#
_cell.length_a   1.000
_cell.length_b   1.000
_cell.length_c   1.000
_cell.angle_alpha   90.00
_cell.angle_beta   90.00
_cell.angle_gamma   90.00
#
_symmetry.space_group_name_H-M   'P 1'
#
loop_
_entity.id
_entity.type
_entity.pdbx_description
1 polymer ?
#
loop_
_entity_poly.entity_id
_entity_poly.type
_entity_poly.pdbx_seq_one_letter_code
_entity_poly.pdbx_strand_id
1 'polypeptide(L)'
;MDSYRAEAYGKCSILQFLFLLREYYDLALAPMQVYCDNEALVKNVNKAREQSRPQFPNDALKASWDVLQAVVRLAKLLPQITFHHIKGHQDTQVALDKLSRPAKLNVQADKLAGSYQRLSSHKNIQAPMIEGTKCHLISDGQTVASKHRKHIRDHRRTKELKTYIKQKTGMSEAAFADIDWQSHERSVKTFKDGPHIFLVKFLHGWLPVGKLVSRYNPVKYPSACPSCDEPVEDSKHFLTCPNPERRKWHAALKTSLRHRCESVDTDPALLDLLLWGLNHWLQGTPIPAHRVPERIAHLLHSQTTIGWDNFLLGRWSRHWTTLQLQYLQRNHIEVKKKNHGLSWSSNIIRLMWDHCYKEWKTRNSARHGKDAEDKAQRRLETAHRSIRNLYDLKPRCSIQAQRHYFYPTVEDHFRRDTDARSLENWLETYQPMIMQNIRHRRDNSDRRLRQIDDVFHLIRTVPPSNPAPTVAPRQRTPTLTTRPITTYFRPHRITSPTPTLETPTTTARTSSTSNNPTTTAPQPP
;
A
#
# COMPACT_ATOMS: atom_id res chain seq x y z
N MET A 1 24.50 -2.04 -2.54
CA MET A 1 25.03 -3.22 -1.84
C MET A 1 25.12 -2.88 -0.36
N ASP A 2 24.72 -3.77 0.56
CA ASP A 2 24.92 -3.53 2.00
C ASP A 2 26.38 -3.82 2.41
N SER A 3 26.82 -3.26 3.55
CA SER A 3 28.20 -3.41 4.05
C SER A 3 28.57 -4.89 4.28
N TYR A 4 27.65 -5.71 4.76
CA TYR A 4 27.89 -7.15 4.97
C TYR A 4 28.31 -7.86 3.67
N ARG A 5 27.58 -7.61 2.58
CA ARG A 5 27.88 -8.21 1.28
C ARG A 5 29.18 -7.67 0.68
N ALA A 6 29.47 -6.38 0.85
CA ALA A 6 30.73 -5.79 0.38
C ALA A 6 31.94 -6.42 1.09
N GLU A 7 31.89 -6.53 2.43
CA GLU A 7 32.91 -7.22 3.21
C GLU A 7 33.06 -8.68 2.80
N ALA A 8 31.94 -9.39 2.59
CA ALA A 8 31.97 -10.78 2.15
C ALA A 8 32.65 -10.95 0.79
N TYR A 9 32.43 -10.04 -0.17
CA TYR A 9 33.17 -10.04 -1.43
C TYR A 9 34.65 -9.75 -1.25
N GLY A 10 35.01 -8.80 -0.37
CA GLY A 10 36.40 -8.52 -0.02
C GLY A 10 37.11 -9.78 0.49
N LYS A 11 36.47 -10.53 1.40
CA LYS A 11 37.04 -11.80 1.91
C LYS A 11 37.03 -12.90 0.85
N CYS A 12 35.98 -13.01 0.05
CA CYS A 12 35.93 -13.97 -1.05
C CYS A 12 37.08 -13.75 -2.04
N SER A 13 37.37 -12.50 -2.38
CA SER A 13 38.42 -12.13 -3.33
C SER A 13 39.81 -12.55 -2.85
N ILE A 14 40.19 -12.22 -1.60
CA ILE A 14 41.51 -12.59 -1.08
C ILE A 14 41.66 -14.11 -0.93
N LEU A 15 40.61 -14.81 -0.50
CA LEU A 15 40.66 -16.28 -0.40
C LEU A 15 40.74 -16.94 -1.76
N GLN A 16 40.02 -16.42 -2.75
CA GLN A 16 40.09 -16.92 -4.12
C GLN A 16 41.50 -16.71 -4.70
N PHE A 17 42.10 -15.55 -4.45
CA PHE A 17 43.48 -15.29 -4.85
C PHE A 17 44.46 -16.26 -4.20
N LEU A 18 44.38 -16.47 -2.88
CA LEU A 18 45.25 -17.42 -2.17
C LEU A 18 45.05 -18.86 -2.63
N PHE A 19 43.81 -19.26 -2.89
CA PHE A 19 43.49 -20.56 -3.47
C PHE A 19 44.16 -20.73 -4.83
N LEU A 20 43.95 -19.78 -5.75
CA LEU A 20 44.56 -19.84 -7.09
C LEU A 20 46.09 -19.79 -7.04
N LEU A 21 46.67 -19.01 -6.12
CA LEU A 21 48.11 -18.93 -5.94
C LEU A 21 48.69 -20.28 -5.50
N ARG A 22 48.02 -20.95 -4.55
CA ARG A 22 48.37 -22.29 -4.12
C ARG A 22 48.29 -23.29 -5.27
N GLU A 23 47.18 -23.31 -6.01
CA GLU A 23 46.97 -24.27 -7.09
C GLU A 23 47.92 -24.05 -8.27
N TYR A 24 48.19 -22.79 -8.64
CA TYR A 24 49.02 -22.46 -9.80
C TYR A 24 50.51 -22.75 -9.56
N TYR A 25 51.00 -22.49 -8.35
CA TYR A 25 52.42 -22.66 -8.00
C TYR A 25 52.70 -23.90 -7.15
N ASP A 26 51.69 -24.72 -6.87
CA ASP A 26 51.76 -25.86 -5.95
C ASP A 26 52.36 -25.50 -4.57
N LEU A 27 51.91 -24.37 -4.00
CA LEU A 27 52.49 -23.80 -2.78
C LEU A 27 51.80 -24.30 -1.50
N ALA A 28 52.62 -24.72 -0.53
CA ALA A 28 52.19 -24.87 0.85
C ALA A 28 52.03 -23.49 1.50
N LEU A 29 50.80 -23.05 1.68
CA LEU A 29 50.51 -21.77 2.34
C LEU A 29 50.77 -21.85 3.85
N ALA A 30 51.49 -20.87 4.38
CA ALA A 30 51.67 -20.71 5.82
C ALA A 30 50.35 -20.37 6.53
N PRO A 31 50.23 -20.63 7.85
CA PRO A 31 49.10 -20.17 8.64
C PRO A 31 48.89 -18.66 8.53
N MET A 32 47.67 -18.25 8.18
CA MET A 32 47.34 -16.85 7.95
C MET A 32 46.08 -16.44 8.72
N GLN A 33 46.05 -15.17 9.11
CA GLN A 33 44.93 -14.57 9.80
C GLN A 33 44.27 -13.51 8.90
N VAL A 34 42.99 -13.71 8.60
CA VAL A 34 42.17 -12.77 7.84
C VAL A 34 41.30 -12.00 8.82
N TYR A 35 41.46 -10.67 8.80
CA TYR A 35 40.69 -9.77 9.65
C TYR A 35 39.52 -9.14 8.88
N CYS A 36 38.39 -8.96 9.57
CA CYS A 36 37.18 -8.33 9.05
C CYS A 36 36.55 -7.43 10.11
N ASP A 37 36.08 -6.26 9.73
CA ASP A 37 35.38 -5.33 10.63
C ASP A 37 33.90 -5.68 10.83
N ASN A 38 33.32 -6.46 9.92
CA ASN A 38 31.99 -7.01 10.07
C ASN A 38 31.97 -8.27 10.96
N GLU A 39 31.70 -8.07 12.25
CA GLU A 39 31.60 -9.14 13.25
C GLU A 39 30.62 -10.26 12.86
N ALA A 40 29.46 -9.89 12.29
CA ALA A 40 28.43 -10.85 11.90
C ALA A 40 28.92 -11.77 10.77
N LEU A 41 29.73 -11.27 9.84
CA LEU A 41 30.33 -12.08 8.78
C LEU A 41 31.28 -13.11 9.36
N VAL A 42 32.22 -12.68 10.22
CA VAL A 42 33.20 -13.57 10.87
C VAL A 42 32.50 -14.68 11.64
N LYS A 43 31.51 -14.33 12.47
CA LYS A 43 30.72 -15.31 13.24
C LYS A 43 30.03 -16.31 12.31
N ASN A 44 29.42 -15.83 11.21
CA ASN A 44 28.72 -16.71 10.27
C ASN A 44 29.69 -17.64 9.52
N VAL A 45 30.86 -17.15 9.11
CA VAL A 45 31.88 -17.96 8.43
C VAL A 45 32.42 -19.03 9.37
N ASN A 46 32.90 -18.66 10.56
CA ASN A 46 33.46 -19.62 11.52
C ASN A 46 32.42 -20.68 11.92
N LYS A 47 31.18 -20.25 12.23
CA LYS A 47 30.08 -21.17 12.52
C LYS A 47 29.81 -22.12 11.36
N ALA A 48 29.79 -21.64 10.12
CA ALA A 48 29.50 -22.47 8.95
C ALA A 48 30.66 -23.41 8.57
N ARG A 49 31.90 -23.08 8.95
CA ARG A 49 33.05 -23.98 8.81
C ARG A 49 32.93 -25.19 9.73
N GLU A 50 32.57 -24.96 10.98
CA GLU A 50 32.44 -25.98 12.04
C GLU A 50 31.12 -26.75 11.98
N GLN A 51 30.16 -26.25 11.20
CA GLN A 51 28.82 -26.83 11.13
C GLN A 51 28.81 -28.20 10.47
N SER A 52 28.40 -29.21 11.24
CA SER A 52 28.21 -30.60 10.80
C SER A 52 26.80 -30.92 10.29
N ARG A 53 25.82 -30.03 10.55
CA ARG A 53 24.43 -30.27 10.10
C ARG A 53 24.33 -30.14 8.57
N PRO A 54 23.44 -30.93 7.93
CA PRO A 54 23.19 -30.82 6.50
C PRO A 54 22.61 -29.44 6.12
N GLN A 55 22.93 -28.96 4.91
CA GLN A 55 22.35 -27.73 4.38
C GLN A 55 20.91 -27.99 3.93
N PHE A 56 19.97 -27.15 4.37
CA PHE A 56 18.58 -27.25 3.95
C PHE A 56 18.29 -26.23 2.83
N PRO A 57 17.33 -26.49 1.92
CA PRO A 57 16.98 -25.55 0.86
C PRO A 57 16.64 -24.13 1.37
N ASN A 58 16.03 -24.03 2.55
CA ASN A 58 15.70 -22.74 3.16
C ASN A 58 16.93 -21.91 3.58
N ASP A 59 18.09 -22.53 3.78
CA ASP A 59 19.33 -21.80 4.08
C ASP A 59 19.71 -20.90 2.90
N ALA A 60 19.48 -21.34 1.66
CA ALA A 60 19.77 -20.57 0.44
C ALA A 60 18.93 -19.29 0.29
N LEU A 61 17.86 -19.14 1.08
CA LEU A 61 17.01 -17.94 1.06
C LEU A 61 17.48 -16.85 2.03
N LYS A 62 18.50 -17.13 2.86
CA LYS A 62 19.10 -16.15 3.77
C LYS A 62 19.78 -15.03 2.99
N ALA A 63 19.87 -13.86 3.61
CA ALA A 63 20.50 -12.69 2.99
C ALA A 63 21.98 -12.98 2.72
N SER A 64 22.44 -12.64 1.50
CA SER A 64 23.84 -12.78 1.07
C SER A 64 24.39 -14.20 1.24
N TRP A 65 23.52 -15.22 1.16
CA TRP A 65 23.91 -16.62 1.31
C TRP A 65 24.89 -17.07 0.24
N ASP A 66 24.70 -16.63 -0.99
CA ASP A 66 25.53 -16.89 -2.17
C ASP A 66 27.01 -16.58 -1.93
N VAL A 67 27.34 -15.33 -1.53
CA VAL A 67 28.72 -14.91 -1.25
C VAL A 67 29.25 -15.54 0.03
N LEU A 68 28.41 -15.73 1.04
CA LEU A 68 28.81 -16.40 2.27
C LEU A 68 29.23 -17.86 2.01
N GLN A 69 28.50 -18.60 1.18
CA GLN A 69 28.87 -19.97 0.83
C GLN A 69 30.16 -20.05 0.02
N ALA A 70 30.40 -19.09 -0.88
CA ALA A 70 31.68 -19.02 -1.60
C ALA A 70 32.85 -18.82 -0.63
N VAL A 71 32.72 -17.91 0.34
CA VAL A 71 33.72 -17.69 1.40
C VAL A 71 33.91 -18.96 2.24
N VAL A 72 32.82 -19.60 2.69
CA VAL A 72 32.89 -20.82 3.52
C VAL A 72 33.53 -21.98 2.75
N ARG A 73 33.22 -22.14 1.46
CA ARG A 73 33.84 -23.15 0.59
C ARG A 73 35.35 -22.94 0.52
N LEU A 74 35.80 -21.73 0.18
CA LEU A 74 37.22 -21.40 0.09
C LEU A 74 37.92 -21.56 1.44
N ALA A 75 37.26 -21.18 2.54
CA ALA A 75 37.78 -21.35 3.90
C ALA A 75 37.94 -22.82 4.32
N LYS A 76 37.17 -23.75 3.73
CA LYS A 76 37.34 -25.20 3.93
C LYS A 76 38.48 -25.76 3.08
N LEU A 77 38.69 -25.22 1.88
CA LEU A 77 39.81 -25.58 1.00
C LEU A 77 41.17 -25.02 1.49
N LEU A 78 41.12 -23.98 2.32
CA LEU A 78 42.28 -23.31 2.91
C LEU A 78 42.24 -23.40 4.45
N PRO A 79 42.40 -24.61 5.05
CA PRO A 79 42.28 -24.82 6.49
C PRO A 79 43.28 -24.00 7.32
N GLN A 80 44.44 -23.66 6.75
CA GLN A 80 45.49 -22.82 7.35
C GLN A 80 45.06 -21.35 7.59
N ILE A 81 43.92 -20.92 7.02
CA ILE A 81 43.40 -19.57 7.18
C ILE A 81 42.39 -19.52 8.34
N THR A 82 42.57 -18.55 9.22
CA THR A 82 41.66 -18.26 10.35
C THR A 82 41.03 -16.88 10.20
N PHE A 83 39.76 -16.73 10.61
CA PHE A 83 39.01 -15.48 10.49
C PHE A 83 38.81 -14.83 11.85
N HIS A 84 39.16 -13.56 11.93
CA HIS A 84 39.13 -12.78 13.16
C HIS A 84 38.36 -11.47 12.94
N HIS A 85 37.59 -11.08 13.94
CA HIS A 85 36.95 -9.77 13.94
C HIS A 85 37.93 -8.72 14.45
N ILE A 86 37.98 -7.56 13.80
CA ILE A 86 38.68 -6.36 14.27
C ILE A 86 37.70 -5.21 14.35
N LYS A 87 37.82 -4.32 15.34
CA LYS A 87 36.91 -3.17 15.42
C LYS A 87 37.21 -2.20 14.27
N GLY A 88 36.19 -1.76 13.53
CA GLY A 88 36.33 -0.71 12.51
C GLY A 88 36.62 0.67 13.10
N HIS A 89 37.19 1.57 12.28
CA HIS A 89 37.40 3.00 12.58
C HIS A 89 38.06 3.32 13.93
N GLN A 90 39.01 2.50 14.39
CA GLN A 90 39.73 2.74 15.65
C GLN A 90 40.59 4.01 15.61
N ASP A 91 40.93 4.49 14.41
CA ASP A 91 41.69 5.72 14.17
C ASP A 91 40.93 7.01 14.52
N THR A 92 39.61 6.93 14.73
CA THR A 92 38.79 8.07 15.18
C THR A 92 38.99 8.39 16.67
N GLN A 93 39.47 7.43 17.46
CA GLN A 93 39.64 7.55 18.92
C GLN A 93 41.10 7.40 19.35
N VAL A 94 41.92 6.71 18.56
CA VAL A 94 43.31 6.39 18.89
C VAL A 94 44.20 6.78 17.71
N ALA A 95 45.30 7.46 17.99
CA ALA A 95 46.27 7.84 16.97
C ALA A 95 46.82 6.61 16.22
N LEU A 96 47.04 6.75 14.90
CA LEU A 96 47.38 5.64 14.00
C LEU A 96 48.63 4.87 14.43
N ASP A 97 49.64 5.57 14.97
CA ASP A 97 50.89 5.01 15.49
C ASP A 97 50.67 4.04 16.66
N LYS A 98 49.67 4.30 17.49
CA LYS A 98 49.30 3.50 18.67
C LYS A 98 48.40 2.30 18.38
N LEU A 99 47.92 2.17 17.13
CA LEU A 99 47.09 1.03 16.73
C LEU A 99 47.93 -0.25 16.55
N SER A 100 47.30 -1.39 16.85
CA SER A 100 47.85 -2.71 16.53
C SER A 100 48.05 -2.87 15.02
N ARG A 101 48.94 -3.78 14.60
CA ARG A 101 49.19 -4.03 13.16
C ARG A 101 47.90 -4.39 12.39
N PRO A 102 47.02 -5.28 12.87
CA PRO A 102 45.73 -5.54 12.21
C PRO A 102 44.83 -4.31 12.09
N ALA A 103 44.77 -3.47 13.13
CA ALA A 103 43.97 -2.24 13.09
C ALA A 103 44.52 -1.21 12.08
N LYS A 104 45.85 -1.06 12.00
CA LYS A 104 46.51 -0.22 10.97
C LYS A 104 46.17 -0.68 9.55
N LEU A 105 46.20 -1.99 9.31
CA LEU A 105 45.85 -2.57 8.01
C LEU A 105 44.36 -2.43 7.69
N ASN A 106 43.46 -2.52 8.69
CA ASN A 106 42.04 -2.27 8.48
C ASN A 106 41.78 -0.84 8.02
N VAL A 107 42.40 0.15 8.68
CA VAL A 107 42.29 1.57 8.27
C VAL A 107 42.79 1.78 6.83
N GLN A 108 43.87 1.09 6.43
CA GLN A 108 44.35 1.14 5.05
C GLN A 108 43.35 0.49 4.08
N ALA A 109 42.77 -0.66 4.43
CA ALA A 109 41.75 -1.33 3.63
C ALA A 109 40.50 -0.43 3.44
N ASP A 110 40.03 0.22 4.51
CA ASP A 110 38.91 1.16 4.47
C ASP A 110 39.21 2.37 3.55
N LYS A 111 40.43 2.91 3.64
CA LYS A 111 40.89 4.00 2.76
C LYS A 111 40.92 3.58 1.30
N LEU A 112 41.39 2.37 0.99
CA LEU A 112 41.41 1.83 -0.37
C LEU A 112 39.99 1.60 -0.90
N ALA A 113 39.12 0.99 -0.09
CA ALA A 113 37.71 0.75 -0.44
C ALA A 113 36.96 2.07 -0.68
N GLY A 114 37.13 3.05 0.22
CA GLY A 114 36.52 4.38 0.09
C GLY A 114 37.09 5.19 -1.08
N SER A 115 38.36 5.01 -1.42
CA SER A 115 38.95 5.65 -2.61
C SER A 115 38.42 5.03 -3.89
N TYR A 116 38.32 3.70 -3.96
CA TYR A 116 37.68 3.02 -5.09
C TYR A 116 36.21 3.46 -5.26
N GLN A 117 35.44 3.55 -4.17
CA GLN A 117 34.04 3.98 -4.23
C GLN A 117 33.88 5.42 -4.74
N ARG A 118 34.84 6.31 -4.46
CA ARG A 118 34.81 7.71 -4.93
C ARG A 118 35.28 7.86 -6.37
N LEU A 119 36.31 7.13 -6.77
CA LEU A 119 36.98 7.29 -8.06
C LEU A 119 36.39 6.40 -9.16
N SER A 120 35.82 5.26 -8.80
CA SER A 120 35.33 4.28 -9.76
C SER A 120 33.93 4.64 -10.24
N SER A 121 33.73 4.59 -11.56
CA SER A 121 32.41 4.60 -12.20
C SER A 121 31.76 3.21 -12.24
N HIS A 122 32.43 2.19 -11.70
CA HIS A 122 32.01 0.81 -11.79
C HIS A 122 30.69 0.56 -11.06
N LYS A 123 29.67 0.13 -11.81
CA LYS A 123 28.36 -0.25 -11.31
C LYS A 123 28.12 -1.72 -11.63
N ASN A 124 28.40 -2.61 -10.69
CA ASN A 124 27.95 -4.00 -10.82
C ASN A 124 26.44 -4.06 -10.59
N ILE A 125 25.68 -4.06 -11.69
CA ILE A 125 24.21 -4.18 -11.67
C ILE A 125 23.80 -5.61 -11.34
N GLN A 126 24.59 -6.59 -11.79
CA GLN A 126 24.40 -8.01 -11.52
C GLN A 126 25.61 -8.57 -10.78
N ALA A 127 25.34 -9.39 -9.76
CA ALA A 127 26.39 -10.11 -9.06
C ALA A 127 27.02 -11.16 -9.98
N PRO A 128 28.35 -11.36 -9.94
CA PRO A 128 29.00 -12.42 -10.69
C PRO A 128 28.56 -13.79 -10.18
N MET A 129 28.45 -14.76 -11.09
CA MET A 129 28.26 -16.17 -10.75
C MET A 129 29.59 -16.74 -10.23
N ILE A 130 29.82 -16.61 -8.93
CA ILE A 130 31.00 -17.18 -8.27
C ILE A 130 30.77 -18.64 -7.89
N GLU A 131 31.83 -19.44 -7.84
CA GLU A 131 31.75 -20.83 -7.40
C GLU A 131 31.23 -20.94 -5.96
N GLY A 132 29.99 -21.43 -5.84
CA GLY A 132 29.17 -21.43 -4.62
C GLY A 132 27.77 -20.85 -4.86
N THR A 133 27.67 -19.93 -5.82
CA THR A 133 26.42 -19.37 -6.30
C THR A 133 25.89 -20.23 -7.44
N LYS A 134 25.00 -21.16 -7.14
CA LYS A 134 24.42 -22.07 -8.16
C LYS A 134 23.33 -21.40 -9.00
N CYS A 135 22.62 -20.42 -8.44
CA CYS A 135 21.58 -19.67 -9.14
C CYS A 135 21.41 -18.26 -8.54
N HIS A 136 20.91 -17.34 -9.37
CA HIS A 136 20.52 -16.00 -8.96
C HIS A 136 19.04 -15.75 -9.26
N LEU A 137 18.35 -15.06 -8.36
CA LEU A 137 17.10 -14.39 -8.70
C LEU A 137 17.43 -13.01 -9.27
N ILE A 138 17.05 -12.78 -10.53
CA ILE A 138 17.20 -11.47 -11.18
C ILE A 138 15.81 -10.82 -11.27
N SER A 139 15.70 -9.57 -10.84
CA SER A 139 14.48 -8.77 -10.94
C SER A 139 14.86 -7.38 -11.45
N ASP A 140 14.21 -6.94 -12.53
CA ASP A 140 14.49 -5.63 -13.17
C ASP A 140 15.98 -5.43 -13.49
N GLY A 141 16.63 -6.50 -13.98
CA GLY A 141 18.05 -6.51 -14.33
C GLY A 141 19.01 -6.56 -13.14
N GLN A 142 18.53 -6.56 -11.89
CA GLN A 142 19.36 -6.57 -10.68
C GLN A 142 19.29 -7.91 -9.94
N THR A 143 20.41 -8.32 -9.34
CA THR A 143 20.46 -9.53 -8.49
C THR A 143 19.76 -9.27 -7.15
N VAL A 144 18.80 -10.12 -6.81
CA VAL A 144 18.11 -10.15 -5.52
C VAL A 144 18.87 -11.06 -4.56
N ALA A 145 19.68 -10.48 -3.67
CA ALA A 145 20.51 -11.21 -2.72
C ALA A 145 19.82 -11.49 -1.36
N SER A 146 18.60 -10.98 -1.15
CA SER A 146 17.86 -11.17 0.10
C SER A 146 16.36 -10.92 -0.08
N LYS A 147 15.56 -11.26 0.94
CA LYS A 147 14.11 -10.95 0.99
C LYS A 147 13.36 -11.42 -0.27
N HIS A 148 13.78 -12.54 -0.88
CA HIS A 148 13.26 -13.09 -2.13
C HIS A 148 11.73 -13.08 -2.22
N ARG A 149 11.04 -13.56 -1.16
CA ARG A 149 9.57 -13.58 -1.08
C ARG A 149 8.94 -12.18 -1.23
N LYS A 150 9.56 -11.16 -0.63
CA LYS A 150 9.09 -9.77 -0.73
C LYS A 150 9.30 -9.25 -2.15
N HIS A 151 10.49 -9.42 -2.73
CA HIS A 151 10.78 -9.00 -4.10
C HIS A 151 9.82 -9.64 -5.11
N ILE A 152 9.59 -10.96 -5.04
CA ILE A 152 8.66 -11.66 -5.93
C ILE A 152 7.23 -11.12 -5.79
N ARG A 153 6.77 -10.89 -4.55
CA ARG A 153 5.42 -10.34 -4.30
C ARG A 153 5.27 -8.92 -4.79
N ASP A 154 6.27 -8.08 -4.53
CA ASP A 154 6.26 -6.68 -4.94
C ASP A 154 6.30 -6.62 -6.47
N HIS A 155 7.21 -7.33 -7.13
CA HIS A 155 7.31 -7.38 -8.59
C HIS A 155 6.01 -7.89 -9.24
N ARG A 156 5.39 -8.95 -8.68
CA ARG A 156 4.11 -9.49 -9.18
C ARG A 156 2.94 -8.53 -9.03
N ARG A 157 2.94 -7.61 -8.07
CA ARG A 157 1.77 -6.75 -7.76
C ARG A 157 1.94 -5.30 -8.18
N THR A 158 3.19 -4.85 -8.33
CA THR A 158 3.50 -3.45 -8.60
C THR A 158 2.93 -3.00 -9.94
N LYS A 159 2.95 -3.85 -10.98
CA LYS A 159 2.43 -3.49 -12.30
C LYS A 159 0.92 -3.20 -12.25
N GLU A 160 0.14 -4.10 -11.67
CA GLU A 160 -1.31 -3.98 -11.54
C GLU A 160 -1.68 -2.81 -10.63
N LEU A 161 -0.94 -2.62 -9.52
CA LEU A 161 -1.18 -1.50 -8.61
C LEU A 161 -0.90 -0.14 -9.27
N LYS A 162 0.20 -0.02 -10.03
CA LYS A 162 0.51 1.18 -10.81
C LYS A 162 -0.60 1.46 -11.83
N THR A 163 -1.02 0.45 -12.58
CA THR A 163 -2.13 0.58 -13.55
C THR A 163 -3.41 1.04 -12.89
N TYR A 164 -3.79 0.43 -11.76
CA TYR A 164 -4.98 0.82 -11.00
C TYR A 164 -4.93 2.28 -10.53
N ILE A 165 -3.80 2.72 -9.97
CA ILE A 165 -3.65 4.10 -9.48
C ILE A 165 -3.77 5.07 -10.64
N LYS A 166 -3.05 4.86 -11.75
CA LYS A 166 -3.11 5.72 -12.94
C LYS A 166 -4.51 5.81 -13.52
N GLN A 167 -5.20 4.69 -13.68
CA GLN A 167 -6.59 4.66 -14.17
C GLN A 167 -7.53 5.43 -13.23
N LYS A 168 -7.38 5.24 -11.92
CA LYS A 168 -8.25 5.88 -10.93
C LYS A 168 -8.02 7.40 -10.83
N THR A 169 -6.79 7.86 -11.04
CA THR A 169 -6.45 9.30 -10.95
C THR A 169 -6.43 10.01 -12.29
N GLY A 170 -6.51 9.29 -13.42
CA GLY A 170 -6.31 9.86 -14.77
C GLY A 170 -4.88 10.32 -15.05
N MET A 171 -3.89 9.83 -14.28
CA MET A 171 -2.51 10.34 -14.32
C MET A 171 -1.70 9.69 -15.46
N SER A 172 -0.92 10.50 -16.18
CA SER A 172 0.00 10.02 -17.20
C SER A 172 1.19 9.22 -16.61
N GLU A 173 1.88 8.44 -17.42
CA GLU A 173 3.10 7.72 -16.98
C GLU A 173 4.17 8.70 -16.49
N ALA A 174 4.35 9.82 -17.20
CA ALA A 174 5.33 10.85 -16.84
C ALA A 174 5.02 11.45 -15.47
N ALA A 175 3.76 11.83 -15.22
CA ALA A 175 3.35 12.37 -13.92
C ALA A 175 3.49 11.34 -12.79
N PHE A 176 3.16 10.07 -13.07
CA PHE A 176 3.31 9.00 -12.08
C PHE A 176 4.78 8.74 -11.73
N ALA A 177 5.68 8.78 -12.73
CA ALA A 177 7.11 8.63 -12.54
C ALA A 177 7.75 9.81 -11.79
N ASP A 178 7.12 10.98 -11.85
CA ASP A 178 7.61 12.20 -11.21
C ASP A 178 7.25 12.31 -9.71
N ILE A 179 6.38 11.41 -9.23
CA ILE A 179 6.06 11.31 -7.80
C ILE A 179 7.27 10.81 -7.00
N ASP A 180 7.52 11.44 -5.85
CA ASP A 180 8.46 10.98 -4.84
C ASP A 180 7.90 9.77 -4.07
N TRP A 181 7.98 8.60 -4.70
CA TRP A 181 7.57 7.34 -4.09
C TRP A 181 8.44 6.95 -2.89
N GLN A 182 9.65 7.48 -2.76
CA GLN A 182 10.52 7.19 -1.62
C GLN A 182 10.02 7.90 -0.36
N SER A 183 9.71 9.21 -0.46
CA SER A 183 9.09 9.97 0.62
C SER A 183 7.74 9.35 1.00
N HIS A 184 6.93 9.00 -0.01
CA HIS A 184 5.64 8.35 0.19
C HIS A 184 5.76 7.01 0.96
N GLU A 185 6.62 6.09 0.49
CA GLU A 185 6.81 4.78 1.12
C GLU A 185 7.31 4.93 2.57
N ARG A 186 8.23 5.87 2.80
CA ARG A 186 8.74 6.17 4.13
C ARG A 186 7.63 6.65 5.06
N SER A 187 6.77 7.56 4.60
CA SER A 187 5.61 8.02 5.39
C SER A 187 4.67 6.86 5.71
N VAL A 188 4.35 5.99 4.74
CA VAL A 188 3.46 4.83 4.95
C VAL A 188 4.01 3.92 6.05
N LYS A 189 5.31 3.60 6.02
CA LYS A 189 5.97 2.74 7.02
C LYS A 189 5.93 3.31 8.44
N THR A 190 5.81 4.63 8.59
CA THR A 190 5.73 5.31 9.90
C THR A 190 4.30 5.43 10.45
N PHE A 191 3.28 5.09 9.65
CA PHE A 191 1.87 5.16 10.03
C PHE A 191 1.40 3.80 10.58
N LYS A 192 1.75 3.48 11.83
CA LYS A 192 1.49 2.16 12.44
C LYS A 192 0.08 2.03 13.04
N ASP A 193 -0.36 0.78 13.25
CA ASP A 193 -1.57 0.34 13.98
C ASP A 193 -2.94 0.68 13.36
N GLY A 194 -3.99 0.86 14.17
CA GLY A 194 -5.36 1.19 13.74
C GLY A 194 -5.47 2.31 12.70
N PRO A 195 -4.65 3.38 12.79
CA PRO A 195 -4.55 4.39 11.73
C PRO A 195 -4.15 3.80 10.35
N HIS A 196 -3.34 2.74 10.26
CA HIS A 196 -2.92 2.18 8.98
C HIS A 196 -4.09 1.70 8.12
N ILE A 197 -5.15 1.14 8.72
CA ILE A 197 -6.37 0.75 7.98
C ILE A 197 -7.05 1.97 7.37
N PHE A 198 -7.14 3.06 8.14
CA PHE A 198 -7.63 4.33 7.62
C PHE A 198 -6.77 4.81 6.46
N LEU A 199 -5.44 4.82 6.62
CA LEU A 199 -4.51 5.32 5.61
C LEU A 199 -4.66 4.57 4.30
N VAL A 200 -4.64 3.24 4.32
CA VAL A 200 -4.79 2.43 3.09
C VAL A 200 -6.12 2.74 2.40
N LYS A 201 -7.22 2.83 3.15
CA LYS A 201 -8.52 3.21 2.58
C LYS A 201 -8.52 4.64 2.05
N PHE A 202 -7.86 5.58 2.72
CA PHE A 202 -7.75 6.98 2.31
C PHE A 202 -6.96 7.12 1.01
N LEU A 203 -5.73 6.58 0.95
CA LEU A 203 -4.84 6.66 -0.21
C LEU A 203 -5.43 6.09 -1.49
N HIS A 204 -6.32 5.10 -1.35
CA HIS A 204 -6.98 4.46 -2.47
C HIS A 204 -8.42 4.95 -2.67
N GLY A 205 -8.95 5.89 -1.89
CA GLY A 205 -10.33 6.40 -2.06
C GLY A 205 -11.40 5.33 -1.78
N TRP A 206 -11.25 4.58 -0.70
CA TRP A 206 -12.15 3.54 -0.17
C TRP A 206 -12.64 3.85 1.26
N LEU A 207 -12.48 5.09 1.71
CA LEU A 207 -13.08 5.49 2.99
C LEU A 207 -14.61 5.34 2.92
N PRO A 208 -15.27 4.84 3.98
CA PRO A 208 -16.72 4.66 4.02
C PRO A 208 -17.46 6.00 4.21
N VAL A 209 -17.26 6.93 3.28
CA VAL A 209 -18.02 8.17 3.10
C VAL A 209 -19.40 7.87 2.52
N GLY A 210 -20.36 8.77 2.69
CA GLY A 210 -21.77 8.59 2.32
C GLY A 210 -21.97 8.02 0.92
N LYS A 211 -21.33 8.61 -0.10
CA LYS A 211 -21.39 8.14 -1.50
C LYS A 211 -20.98 6.68 -1.67
N LEU A 212 -19.99 6.20 -0.91
CA LEU A 212 -19.51 4.83 -1.01
C LEU A 212 -20.44 3.87 -0.26
N VAL A 213 -20.83 4.19 0.97
CA VAL A 213 -21.65 3.28 1.79
C VAL A 213 -23.09 3.17 1.32
N SER A 214 -23.62 4.23 0.70
CA SER A 214 -24.94 4.24 0.08
C SER A 214 -25.06 3.23 -1.07
N ARG A 215 -23.95 2.92 -1.77
CA ARG A 215 -23.95 1.88 -2.81
C ARG A 215 -24.24 0.48 -2.26
N TYR A 216 -23.89 0.22 -1.01
CA TYR A 216 -24.13 -1.09 -0.38
C TYR A 216 -25.56 -1.20 0.15
N ASN A 217 -26.06 -0.14 0.80
CA ASN A 217 -27.40 -0.07 1.34
C ASN A 217 -27.83 1.40 1.47
N PRO A 218 -28.53 1.98 0.48
CA PRO A 218 -28.86 3.40 0.46
C PRO A 218 -29.88 3.78 1.53
N VAL A 219 -30.71 2.82 1.93
CA VAL A 219 -31.72 2.96 2.99
C VAL A 219 -31.04 3.11 4.34
N LYS A 220 -30.17 2.16 4.70
CA LYS A 220 -29.47 2.17 5.99
C LYS A 220 -28.43 3.29 6.05
N TYR A 221 -27.74 3.55 4.94
CA TYR A 221 -26.65 4.49 4.87
C TYR A 221 -26.90 5.58 3.80
N PRO A 222 -27.47 6.74 4.19
CA PRO A 222 -27.65 7.86 3.29
C PRO A 222 -26.32 8.34 2.70
N SER A 223 -26.39 8.82 1.45
CA SER A 223 -25.28 9.45 0.75
C SER A 223 -24.89 10.81 1.33
N ALA A 224 -25.83 11.49 2.00
CA ALA A 224 -25.65 12.83 2.52
C ALA A 224 -24.54 12.94 3.59
N CYS A 225 -23.92 14.11 3.64
CA CYS A 225 -22.90 14.41 4.63
C CYS A 225 -23.49 14.41 6.05
N PRO A 226 -22.81 13.79 7.03
CA PRO A 226 -23.27 13.80 8.42
C PRO A 226 -23.07 15.16 9.11
N SER A 227 -22.40 16.12 8.47
CA SER A 227 -22.01 17.40 9.09
C SER A 227 -22.67 18.63 8.44
N CYS A 228 -23.10 18.55 7.18
CA CYS A 228 -23.74 19.67 6.47
C CYS A 228 -24.79 19.15 5.50
N ASP A 229 -25.52 20.04 4.85
CA ASP A 229 -26.67 19.70 3.99
C ASP A 229 -26.29 19.19 2.59
N GLU A 230 -25.01 18.91 2.33
CA GLU A 230 -24.57 18.30 1.07
C GLU A 230 -25.20 16.90 0.88
N PRO A 231 -25.96 16.67 -0.20
CA PRO A 231 -26.67 15.41 -0.44
C PRO A 231 -25.75 14.22 -0.76
N VAL A 232 -24.51 14.47 -1.19
CA VAL A 232 -23.55 13.42 -1.55
C VAL A 232 -22.16 13.69 -0.96
N GLU A 233 -21.84 13.00 0.14
CA GLU A 233 -20.52 13.00 0.73
C GLU A 233 -19.57 12.08 -0.04
N ASP A 234 -18.74 12.65 -0.90
CA ASP A 234 -17.64 11.95 -1.57
C ASP A 234 -16.28 12.16 -0.89
N SER A 235 -15.22 11.59 -1.47
CA SER A 235 -13.87 11.68 -0.91
C SER A 235 -13.31 13.11 -0.91
N LYS A 236 -13.76 13.98 -1.83
CA LYS A 236 -13.35 15.38 -1.86
C LYS A 236 -14.12 16.17 -0.82
N HIS A 237 -15.45 16.02 -0.78
CA HIS A 237 -16.31 16.64 0.23
C HIS A 237 -15.88 16.29 1.66
N PHE A 238 -15.42 15.06 1.89
CA PHE A 238 -14.84 14.67 3.19
C PHE A 238 -13.79 15.66 3.69
N LEU A 239 -12.95 16.22 2.82
CA LEU A 239 -11.90 17.18 3.19
C LEU A 239 -12.31 18.65 2.99
N THR A 240 -13.36 18.92 2.21
CA THR A 240 -13.80 20.29 1.87
C THR A 240 -15.14 20.67 2.50
N CYS A 241 -15.63 19.89 3.47
CA CYS A 241 -16.93 20.12 4.11
C CYS A 241 -17.03 21.54 4.72
N PRO A 242 -18.09 22.31 4.42
CA PRO A 242 -18.23 23.70 4.87
C PRO A 242 -18.65 23.84 6.34
N ASN A 243 -19.06 22.74 7.00
CA ASN A 243 -19.49 22.76 8.39
C ASN A 243 -18.44 23.45 9.30
N PRO A 244 -18.84 24.36 10.22
CA PRO A 244 -17.91 25.10 11.06
C PRO A 244 -16.92 24.24 11.85
N GLU A 245 -17.36 23.12 12.43
CA GLU A 245 -16.48 22.20 13.16
C GLU A 245 -15.46 21.52 12.24
N ARG A 246 -15.86 21.20 11.01
CA ARG A 246 -14.98 20.63 9.98
C ARG A 246 -13.99 21.69 9.46
N ARG A 247 -14.40 22.95 9.31
CA ARG A 247 -13.51 24.06 8.93
C ARG A 247 -12.40 24.34 9.94
N LYS A 248 -12.59 24.05 11.23
CA LYS A 248 -11.51 24.13 12.24
C LYS A 248 -10.29 23.28 11.85
N TRP A 249 -10.51 22.14 11.18
CA TRP A 249 -9.43 21.30 10.68
C TRP A 249 -8.56 22.02 9.64
N HIS A 250 -9.15 22.82 8.74
CA HIS A 250 -8.38 23.58 7.73
C HIS A 250 -7.39 24.53 8.37
N ALA A 251 -7.86 25.31 9.36
CA ALA A 251 -7.01 26.24 10.09
C ALA A 251 -5.91 25.49 10.87
N ALA A 252 -6.30 24.43 11.60
CA ALA A 252 -5.35 23.63 12.38
C ALA A 252 -4.26 22.97 11.51
N LEU A 253 -4.61 22.46 10.34
CA LEU A 253 -3.66 21.89 9.39
C LEU A 253 -2.67 22.95 8.89
N LYS A 254 -3.15 24.11 8.45
CA LYS A 254 -2.29 25.21 7.98
C LYS A 254 -1.31 25.67 9.05
N THR A 255 -1.80 25.90 10.28
CA THR A 255 -0.94 26.30 11.40
C THR A 255 0.11 25.24 11.72
N SER A 256 -0.28 23.97 11.74
CA SER A 256 0.64 22.86 12.01
C SER A 256 1.68 22.67 10.91
N LEU A 257 1.29 22.86 9.64
CA LEU A 257 2.22 22.83 8.51
C LEU A 257 3.24 23.96 8.59
N ARG A 258 2.78 25.20 8.83
CA ARG A 258 3.64 26.38 9.00
C ARG A 258 4.68 26.14 10.10
N HIS A 259 4.23 25.86 11.32
CA HIS A 259 5.10 25.62 12.46
C HIS A 259 6.09 24.46 12.20
N ARG A 260 5.61 23.37 11.58
CA ARG A 260 6.50 22.25 11.24
C ARG A 260 7.57 22.68 10.25
N CYS A 261 7.21 23.37 9.17
CA CYS A 261 8.15 23.80 8.14
C CYS A 261 9.20 24.78 8.68
N GLU A 262 8.78 25.73 9.51
CA GLU A 262 9.67 26.68 10.20
C GLU A 262 10.66 25.93 11.13
N SER A 263 10.20 24.91 11.87
CA SER A 263 11.05 24.13 12.79
C SER A 263 12.12 23.24 12.12
N VAL A 264 12.06 23.10 10.78
CA VAL A 264 12.96 22.24 9.99
C VAL A 264 13.61 23.00 8.83
N ASP A 265 13.75 24.31 8.94
CA ASP A 265 14.52 25.14 7.98
C ASP A 265 14.02 24.98 6.53
N THR A 266 12.69 24.95 6.35
CA THR A 266 12.07 24.83 5.02
C THR A 266 12.33 26.08 4.19
N ASP A 267 12.62 25.92 2.89
CA ASP A 267 12.67 27.05 1.94
C ASP A 267 11.36 27.86 2.04
N PRO A 268 11.41 29.17 2.35
CA PRO A 268 10.23 30.01 2.46
C PRO A 268 9.31 29.94 1.23
N ALA A 269 9.88 29.89 0.01
CA ALA A 269 9.08 29.79 -1.21
C ALA A 269 8.38 28.42 -1.36
N LEU A 270 8.98 27.35 -0.83
CA LEU A 270 8.33 26.03 -0.78
C LEU A 270 7.22 26.02 0.27
N LEU A 271 7.44 26.63 1.44
CA LEU A 271 6.40 26.79 2.45
C LEU A 271 5.21 27.58 1.90
N ASP A 272 5.47 28.69 1.22
CA ASP A 272 4.42 29.50 0.59
C ASP A 272 3.66 28.69 -0.46
N LEU A 273 4.36 28.03 -1.40
CA LEU A 273 3.71 27.19 -2.42
C LEU A 273 2.87 26.06 -1.79
N LEU A 274 3.36 25.45 -0.70
CA LEU A 274 2.68 24.38 0.01
C LEU A 274 1.35 24.86 0.63
N LEU A 275 1.40 25.97 1.35
CA LEU A 275 0.19 26.56 1.97
C LEU A 275 -0.76 27.12 0.92
N TRP A 276 -0.21 27.67 -0.15
CA TRP A 276 -0.97 28.28 -1.21
C TRP A 276 -1.69 27.23 -2.07
N GLY A 277 -1.00 26.15 -2.43
CA GLY A 277 -1.60 25.03 -3.14
C GLY A 277 -2.69 24.34 -2.32
N LEU A 278 -2.49 24.18 -1.00
CA LEU A 278 -3.54 23.69 -0.11
C LEU A 278 -4.76 24.62 -0.08
N ASN A 279 -4.56 25.95 0.01
CA ASN A 279 -5.65 26.93 0.02
C ASN A 279 -6.46 26.92 -1.28
N HIS A 280 -5.77 26.98 -2.42
CA HIS A 280 -6.40 26.96 -3.74
C HIS A 280 -7.15 25.66 -3.98
N TRP A 281 -6.57 24.52 -3.59
CA TRP A 281 -7.26 23.23 -3.66
C TRP A 281 -8.54 23.20 -2.81
N LEU A 282 -8.48 23.69 -1.56
CA LEU A 282 -9.65 23.78 -0.67
C LEU A 282 -10.76 24.68 -1.24
N GLN A 283 -10.39 25.74 -1.94
CA GLN A 283 -11.33 26.70 -2.56
C GLN A 283 -11.80 26.26 -3.95
N GLY A 284 -11.17 25.25 -4.55
CA GLY A 284 -11.44 24.86 -5.94
C GLY A 284 -11.00 25.92 -6.96
N THR A 285 -10.02 26.76 -6.62
CA THR A 285 -9.51 27.83 -7.48
C THR A 285 -8.15 27.45 -8.07
N PRO A 286 -7.79 27.94 -9.27
CA PRO A 286 -6.49 27.68 -9.86
C PRO A 286 -5.40 28.46 -9.11
N ILE A 287 -4.19 27.89 -9.05
CA ILE A 287 -3.01 28.58 -8.50
C ILE A 287 -2.48 29.56 -9.56
N PRO A 288 -2.39 30.88 -9.28
CA PRO A 288 -1.92 31.83 -10.27
C PRO A 288 -0.39 31.74 -10.48
N ALA A 289 0.01 31.00 -11.51
CA ALA A 289 1.41 30.69 -11.80
C ALA A 289 2.36 31.91 -11.86
N HIS A 290 1.86 33.08 -12.29
CA HIS A 290 2.65 34.31 -12.40
C HIS A 290 3.18 34.85 -11.05
N ARG A 291 2.62 34.44 -9.92
CA ARG A 291 3.10 34.86 -8.58
C ARG A 291 4.11 33.88 -7.98
N VAL A 292 4.44 32.81 -8.69
CA VAL A 292 5.40 31.81 -8.25
C VAL A 292 6.79 32.17 -8.76
N PRO A 293 7.81 32.26 -7.89
CA PRO A 293 9.18 32.51 -8.31
C PRO A 293 9.64 31.50 -9.37
N GLU A 294 10.37 31.97 -10.38
CA GLU A 294 10.84 31.16 -11.51
C GLU A 294 11.58 29.89 -11.06
N ARG A 295 12.37 29.99 -9.97
CA ARG A 295 13.12 28.87 -9.38
C ARG A 295 12.25 27.65 -8.99
N ILE A 296 10.97 27.88 -8.68
CA ILE A 296 10.03 26.82 -8.28
C ILE A 296 8.87 26.66 -9.29
N ALA A 297 8.91 27.35 -10.44
CA ALA A 297 7.88 27.24 -11.48
C ALA A 297 7.79 25.80 -12.04
N HIS A 298 8.93 25.14 -12.25
CA HIS A 298 8.97 23.73 -12.67
C HIS A 298 8.28 22.81 -11.65
N LEU A 299 8.48 23.07 -10.36
CA LEU A 299 7.81 22.33 -9.29
C LEU A 299 6.29 22.53 -9.33
N LEU A 300 5.81 23.78 -9.47
CA LEU A 300 4.39 24.05 -9.60
C LEU A 300 3.80 23.30 -10.79
N HIS A 301 4.46 23.36 -11.96
CA HIS A 301 4.00 22.67 -13.15
C HIS A 301 3.92 21.16 -12.92
N SER A 302 5.01 20.54 -12.46
CA SER A 302 5.08 19.12 -12.13
C SER A 302 3.99 18.69 -11.13
N GLN A 303 3.81 19.40 -10.02
CA GLN A 303 2.80 19.07 -9.02
C GLN A 303 1.37 19.25 -9.56
N THR A 304 1.16 20.23 -10.45
CA THR A 304 -0.13 20.45 -11.10
C THR A 304 -0.44 19.34 -12.09
N THR A 305 0.55 18.82 -12.82
CA THR A 305 0.42 17.66 -13.72
C THR A 305 0.15 16.37 -12.93
N ILE A 306 0.74 16.21 -11.74
CA ILE A 306 0.37 15.14 -10.79
C ILE A 306 -1.05 15.36 -10.22
N GLY A 307 -1.48 16.62 -10.12
CA GLY A 307 -2.79 17.03 -9.60
C GLY A 307 -2.76 17.32 -8.10
N TRP A 308 -3.46 18.38 -7.70
CA TRP A 308 -3.53 18.80 -6.29
C TRP A 308 -4.44 17.91 -5.43
N ASP A 309 -5.37 17.16 -6.04
CA ASP A 309 -6.12 16.11 -5.34
C ASP A 309 -5.21 14.99 -4.79
N ASN A 310 -4.04 14.79 -5.42
CA ASN A 310 -3.04 13.82 -5.00
C ASN A 310 -2.11 14.34 -3.89
N PHE A 311 -2.13 15.65 -3.60
CA PHE A 311 -1.25 16.29 -2.63
C PHE A 311 -1.49 15.79 -1.20
N LEU A 312 -2.76 15.75 -0.76
CA LEU A 312 -3.15 15.21 0.55
C LEU A 312 -3.01 13.68 0.62
N LEU A 313 -2.98 13.00 -0.52
CA LEU A 313 -2.63 11.58 -0.63
C LEU A 313 -1.12 11.32 -0.54
N GLY A 314 -0.31 12.35 -0.29
CA GLY A 314 1.15 12.24 -0.15
C GLY A 314 1.86 11.83 -1.44
N ARG A 315 1.26 12.10 -2.61
CA ARG A 315 1.86 11.88 -3.92
C ARG A 315 2.44 13.20 -4.43
N TRP A 316 3.59 13.54 -3.86
CA TRP A 316 4.27 14.81 -4.10
C TRP A 316 5.24 14.67 -5.27
N SER A 317 5.44 15.75 -6.02
CA SER A 317 6.55 15.84 -6.96
C SER A 317 7.91 15.63 -6.28
N ARG A 318 8.82 14.89 -6.91
CA ARG A 318 10.24 14.77 -6.47
C ARG A 318 11.01 16.10 -6.49
N HIS A 319 10.49 17.12 -7.15
CA HIS A 319 11.10 18.44 -7.16
C HIS A 319 11.02 19.13 -5.80
N TRP A 320 10.02 18.80 -4.96
CA TRP A 320 9.91 19.32 -3.59
C TRP A 320 11.16 19.01 -2.77
N THR A 321 11.60 17.75 -2.77
CA THR A 321 12.77 17.30 -2.00
C THR A 321 14.07 17.81 -2.57
N THR A 322 14.16 17.91 -3.90
CA THR A 322 15.33 18.45 -4.61
C THR A 322 15.54 19.93 -4.28
N LEU A 323 14.49 20.75 -4.38
CA LEU A 323 14.57 22.19 -4.12
C LEU A 323 14.85 22.49 -2.64
N GLN A 324 14.27 21.73 -1.72
CA GLN A 324 14.58 21.87 -0.29
C GLN A 324 16.06 21.61 -0.01
N LEU A 325 16.65 20.57 -0.61
CA LEU A 325 18.06 20.27 -0.43
C LEU A 325 18.95 21.37 -1.03
N GLN A 326 18.61 21.87 -2.22
CA GLN A 326 19.32 22.99 -2.84
C GLN A 326 19.26 24.26 -1.98
N TYR A 327 18.11 24.56 -1.37
CA TYR A 327 17.97 25.69 -0.46
C TYR A 327 18.91 25.59 0.75
N LEU A 328 18.96 24.43 1.41
CA LEU A 328 19.85 24.23 2.56
C LEU A 328 21.33 24.42 2.15
N GLN A 329 21.72 23.88 0.99
CA GLN A 329 23.09 24.01 0.47
C GLN A 329 23.45 25.46 0.14
N ARG A 330 22.58 26.17 -0.60
CA ARG A 330 22.83 27.56 -1.04
C ARG A 330 22.92 28.53 0.12
N ASN A 331 22.19 28.29 1.21
CA ASN A 331 22.18 29.17 2.38
C ASN A 331 23.12 28.69 3.50
N HIS A 332 23.97 27.70 3.24
CA HIS A 332 24.89 27.12 4.22
C HIS A 332 24.19 26.67 5.52
N ILE A 333 22.95 26.19 5.41
CA ILE A 333 22.19 25.66 6.54
C ILE A 333 22.59 24.22 6.78
N GLU A 334 22.90 23.88 8.03
CA GLU A 334 23.30 22.53 8.42
C GLU A 334 22.24 21.48 8.03
N VAL A 335 22.67 20.46 7.28
CA VAL A 335 21.83 19.34 6.87
C VAL A 335 21.68 18.37 8.03
N LYS A 336 20.53 18.45 8.69
CA LYS A 336 20.10 17.61 9.80
C LYS A 336 19.23 16.46 9.29
N LYS A 337 19.13 15.40 10.08
CA LYS A 337 18.27 14.24 9.78
C LYS A 337 16.80 14.62 9.53
N LYS A 338 16.33 15.75 10.12
CA LYS A 338 14.94 16.25 10.04
C LYS A 338 14.66 17.15 8.83
N ASN A 339 15.66 17.88 8.31
CA ASN A 339 15.48 18.87 7.24
C ASN A 339 16.00 18.38 5.86
N HIS A 340 16.80 17.31 5.83
CA HIS A 340 17.21 16.65 4.59
C HIS A 340 15.99 16.25 3.74
N GLY A 341 16.01 16.55 2.43
CA GLY A 341 14.86 16.52 1.52
C GLY A 341 13.91 15.32 1.69
N LEU A 342 14.44 14.09 1.63
CA LEU A 342 13.62 12.86 1.83
C LEU A 342 12.95 12.80 3.21
N SER A 343 13.68 13.11 4.27
CA SER A 343 13.13 13.12 5.63
C SER A 343 12.10 14.24 5.78
N TRP A 344 12.43 15.43 5.28
CA TRP A 344 11.57 16.61 5.30
C TRP A 344 10.21 16.34 4.65
N SER A 345 10.18 15.86 3.40
CA SER A 345 8.92 15.57 2.70
C SER A 345 8.15 14.45 3.40
N SER A 346 8.83 13.37 3.80
CA SER A 346 8.16 12.25 4.49
C SER A 346 7.49 12.68 5.82
N ASN A 347 8.12 13.60 6.55
CA ASN A 347 7.60 14.13 7.82
C ASN A 347 6.39 15.05 7.60
N ILE A 348 6.41 15.87 6.55
CA ILE A 348 5.29 16.74 6.19
C ILE A 348 4.09 15.92 5.71
N ILE A 349 4.31 14.94 4.82
CA ILE A 349 3.27 14.00 4.39
C ILE A 349 2.67 13.28 5.60
N ARG A 350 3.51 12.80 6.53
CA ARG A 350 3.06 12.14 7.76
C ARG A 350 2.15 13.05 8.59
N LEU A 351 2.53 14.31 8.76
CA LEU A 351 1.74 15.32 9.48
C LEU A 351 0.39 15.54 8.79
N MET A 352 0.36 15.68 7.47
CA MET A 352 -0.90 15.84 6.72
C MET A 352 -1.83 14.65 6.92
N TRP A 353 -1.32 13.42 6.91
CA TRP A 353 -2.12 12.23 7.16
C TRP A 353 -2.61 12.11 8.61
N ASP A 354 -1.83 12.55 9.60
CA ASP A 354 -2.31 12.65 10.98
C ASP A 354 -3.50 13.60 11.08
N HIS A 355 -3.43 14.73 10.40
CA HIS A 355 -4.53 15.68 10.32
C HIS A 355 -5.74 15.09 9.58
N CYS A 356 -5.56 14.43 8.44
CA CYS A 356 -6.66 13.77 7.73
C CYS A 356 -7.31 12.67 8.59
N TYR A 357 -6.54 11.97 9.40
CA TYR A 357 -7.07 10.96 10.33
C TYR A 357 -7.85 11.59 11.49
N LYS A 358 -7.39 12.73 12.03
CA LYS A 358 -8.17 13.50 13.02
C LYS A 358 -9.51 13.94 12.43
N GLU A 359 -9.51 14.42 11.19
CA GLU A 359 -10.71 14.83 10.48
C GLU A 359 -11.67 13.66 10.22
N TRP A 360 -11.14 12.49 9.89
CA TRP A 360 -11.91 11.27 9.78
C TRP A 360 -12.61 10.89 11.09
N LYS A 361 -11.95 11.06 12.24
CA LYS A 361 -12.58 10.85 13.54
C LYS A 361 -13.69 11.86 13.80
N THR A 362 -13.45 13.15 13.54
CA THR A 362 -14.48 14.20 13.67
C THR A 362 -15.72 13.89 12.84
N ARG A 363 -15.54 13.53 11.57
CA ARG A 363 -16.61 13.09 10.67
C ARG A 363 -17.38 11.89 11.24
N ASN A 364 -16.66 10.88 11.72
CA ASN A 364 -17.29 9.67 12.24
C ASN A 364 -18.07 9.92 13.52
N SER A 365 -17.59 10.81 14.38
CA SER A 365 -18.33 11.27 15.55
C SER A 365 -19.64 11.98 15.15
N ALA A 366 -19.65 12.77 14.08
CA ALA A 366 -20.90 13.36 13.56
C ALA A 366 -21.88 12.28 13.05
N ARG A 367 -21.38 11.24 12.37
CA ARG A 367 -22.22 10.17 11.80
C ARG A 367 -22.76 9.20 12.86
N HIS A 368 -21.95 8.85 13.84
CA HIS A 368 -22.22 7.75 14.76
C HIS A 368 -22.50 8.21 16.19
N GLY A 369 -22.34 9.49 16.50
CA GLY A 369 -22.47 10.03 17.85
C GLY A 369 -21.12 10.16 18.57
N LYS A 370 -21.02 11.17 19.45
CA LYS A 370 -19.80 11.48 20.21
C LYS A 370 -19.72 10.67 21.50
N ASP A 371 -20.81 10.63 22.25
CA ASP A 371 -20.96 9.92 23.51
C ASP A 371 -21.92 8.72 23.39
N ALA A 372 -22.24 8.08 24.52
CA ALA A 372 -23.08 6.89 24.55
C ALA A 372 -24.55 7.19 24.19
N GLU A 373 -25.06 8.34 24.61
CA GLU A 373 -26.44 8.75 24.37
C GLU A 373 -26.64 9.12 22.90
N ASP A 374 -25.77 9.95 22.35
CA ASP A 374 -25.72 10.28 20.93
C ASP A 374 -25.64 9.01 20.06
N LYS A 375 -24.78 8.05 20.45
CA LYS A 375 -24.64 6.78 19.74
C LYS A 375 -25.92 5.96 19.76
N ALA A 376 -26.60 5.88 20.90
CA ALA A 376 -27.87 5.19 21.01
C ALA A 376 -28.92 5.84 20.10
N GLN A 377 -29.00 7.18 20.11
CA GLN A 377 -29.93 7.93 19.28
C GLN A 377 -29.66 7.75 17.78
N ARG A 378 -28.39 7.81 17.32
CA ARG A 378 -28.03 7.58 15.92
C ARG A 378 -28.34 6.16 15.44
N ARG A 379 -28.16 5.16 16.32
CA ARG A 379 -28.56 3.78 16.05
C ARG A 379 -30.07 3.65 15.91
N LEU A 380 -30.81 4.27 16.83
CA LEU A 380 -32.27 4.31 16.81
C LEU A 380 -32.80 4.94 15.50
N GLU A 381 -32.29 6.11 15.11
CA GLU A 381 -32.63 6.77 13.84
C GLU A 381 -32.37 5.87 12.62
N THR A 382 -31.23 5.17 12.62
CA THR A 382 -30.86 4.25 11.54
C THR A 382 -31.79 3.04 11.47
N ALA A 383 -32.14 2.46 12.63
CA ALA A 383 -33.07 1.36 12.74
C ALA A 383 -34.48 1.78 12.27
N HIS A 384 -34.98 2.91 12.77
CA HIS A 384 -36.25 3.49 12.34
C HIS A 384 -36.34 3.67 10.82
N ARG A 385 -35.31 4.25 10.20
CA ARG A 385 -35.29 4.43 8.73
C ARG A 385 -35.35 3.11 7.99
N SER A 386 -34.58 2.12 8.44
CA SER A 386 -34.53 0.80 7.82
C SER A 386 -35.87 0.06 7.96
N ILE A 387 -36.51 0.17 9.12
CA ILE A 387 -37.81 -0.43 9.40
C ILE A 387 -38.90 0.23 8.56
N ARG A 388 -38.98 1.58 8.52
CA ARG A 388 -39.96 2.28 7.68
C ARG A 388 -39.90 1.81 6.23
N ASN A 389 -38.69 1.73 5.66
CA ASN A 389 -38.52 1.21 4.31
C ASN A 389 -38.99 -0.24 4.13
N LEU A 390 -38.86 -1.11 5.15
CA LEU A 390 -39.43 -2.47 5.08
C LEU A 390 -40.96 -2.45 5.15
N TYR A 391 -41.56 -1.53 5.91
CA TYR A 391 -43.01 -1.33 5.92
C TYR A 391 -43.53 -0.80 4.57
N ASP A 392 -42.78 0.05 3.87
CA ASP A 392 -43.13 0.47 2.50
C ASP A 392 -43.13 -0.72 1.52
N LEU A 393 -42.32 -1.75 1.81
CA LEU A 393 -42.29 -3.00 1.04
C LEU A 393 -43.32 -4.03 1.51
N LYS A 394 -44.01 -3.80 2.64
CA LYS A 394 -45.01 -4.73 3.21
C LYS A 394 -46.07 -5.18 2.19
N PRO A 395 -46.65 -4.30 1.34
CA PRO A 395 -47.64 -4.72 0.34
C PRO A 395 -47.12 -5.71 -0.71
N ARG A 396 -45.79 -5.82 -0.87
CA ARG A 396 -45.16 -6.75 -1.82
C ARG A 396 -45.00 -8.16 -1.26
N CYS A 397 -45.19 -8.34 0.05
CA CYS A 397 -45.12 -9.63 0.74
C CYS A 397 -46.45 -10.39 0.65
N SER A 398 -46.41 -11.70 0.92
CA SER A 398 -47.63 -12.51 1.06
C SER A 398 -48.46 -12.07 2.26
N ILE A 399 -49.77 -12.31 2.23
CA ILE A 399 -50.66 -11.94 3.34
C ILE A 399 -50.21 -12.61 4.64
N GLN A 400 -49.77 -13.86 4.56
CA GLN A 400 -49.20 -14.58 5.70
C GLN A 400 -47.91 -13.93 6.22
N ALA A 401 -46.98 -13.54 5.34
CA ALA A 401 -45.76 -12.83 5.72
C ALA A 401 -46.05 -11.45 6.32
N GLN A 402 -47.04 -10.73 5.79
CA GLN A 402 -47.48 -9.44 6.33
C GLN A 402 -48.00 -9.57 7.77
N ARG A 403 -48.74 -10.63 8.09
CA ARG A 403 -49.24 -10.90 9.45
C ARG A 403 -48.17 -11.44 10.39
N HIS A 404 -47.22 -12.21 9.88
CA HIS A 404 -46.24 -12.89 10.72
C HIS A 404 -45.01 -12.02 11.04
N TYR A 405 -44.53 -11.22 10.09
CA TYR A 405 -43.30 -10.45 10.25
C TYR A 405 -43.54 -9.02 10.76
N PHE A 406 -44.69 -8.41 10.45
CA PHE A 406 -44.95 -6.99 10.73
C PHE A 406 -45.99 -6.81 11.83
N TYR A 407 -45.86 -5.70 12.56
CA TYR A 407 -46.94 -5.16 13.38
C TYR A 407 -48.02 -4.54 12.46
N PRO A 408 -49.23 -4.22 13.00
CA PRO A 408 -50.30 -3.65 12.20
C PRO A 408 -49.85 -2.37 11.46
N THR A 409 -49.25 -1.43 12.19
CA THR A 409 -48.64 -0.21 11.66
C THR A 409 -47.17 -0.08 12.06
N VAL A 410 -46.42 0.80 11.39
CA VAL A 410 -45.03 1.08 11.76
C VAL A 410 -44.96 1.86 13.08
N GLU A 411 -45.99 2.65 13.38
CA GLU A 411 -46.17 3.37 14.63
C GLU A 411 -46.44 2.42 15.80
N ASP A 412 -47.15 1.31 15.59
CA ASP A 412 -47.30 0.25 16.61
C ASP A 412 -45.97 -0.43 16.91
N HIS A 413 -45.15 -0.64 15.88
CA HIS A 413 -43.82 -1.24 16.02
C HIS A 413 -42.93 -0.35 16.91
N PHE A 414 -42.83 0.94 16.58
CA PHE A 414 -41.99 1.87 17.35
C PHE A 414 -42.52 2.16 18.76
N ARG A 415 -43.82 1.94 19.02
CA ARG A 415 -44.39 1.99 20.38
C ARG A 415 -44.02 0.78 21.23
N ARG A 416 -43.87 -0.41 20.62
CA ARG A 416 -43.51 -1.65 21.33
C ARG A 416 -42.00 -1.78 21.53
N ASP A 417 -41.26 -1.52 20.46
CA ASP A 417 -39.80 -1.64 20.42
C ASP A 417 -39.20 -0.23 20.45
N THR A 418 -38.96 0.29 21.64
CA THR A 418 -38.56 1.70 21.85
C THR A 418 -37.04 1.91 21.81
N ASP A 419 -36.25 0.86 22.05
CA ASP A 419 -34.80 0.94 22.07
C ASP A 419 -34.15 0.40 20.79
N ALA A 420 -32.95 0.94 20.48
CA ALA A 420 -32.23 0.59 19.25
C ALA A 420 -31.90 -0.90 19.16
N ARG A 421 -31.62 -1.58 20.28
CA ARG A 421 -31.23 -3.00 20.26
C ARG A 421 -32.42 -3.88 19.89
N SER A 422 -33.60 -3.62 20.42
CA SER A 422 -34.81 -4.38 20.08
C SER A 422 -35.16 -4.24 18.59
N LEU A 423 -35.09 -3.02 18.05
CA LEU A 423 -35.34 -2.75 16.64
C LEU A 423 -34.26 -3.35 15.72
N GLU A 424 -32.98 -3.31 16.12
CA GLU A 424 -31.88 -3.95 15.39
C GLU A 424 -32.03 -5.48 15.38
N ASN A 425 -32.42 -6.10 16.49
CA ASN A 425 -32.68 -7.54 16.57
C ASN A 425 -33.82 -7.95 15.62
N TRP A 426 -34.90 -7.15 15.58
CA TRP A 426 -36.00 -7.38 14.64
C TRP A 426 -35.51 -7.27 13.18
N LEU A 427 -34.70 -6.27 12.85
CA LEU A 427 -34.09 -6.12 11.53
C LEU A 427 -33.22 -7.32 11.16
N GLU A 428 -32.33 -7.76 12.05
CA GLU A 428 -31.46 -8.92 11.80
C GLU A 428 -32.25 -10.21 11.56
N THR A 429 -33.36 -10.37 12.28
CA THR A 429 -34.21 -11.57 12.17
C THR A 429 -35.08 -11.56 10.92
N TYR A 430 -35.83 -10.47 10.69
CA TYR A 430 -36.93 -10.47 9.73
C TYR A 430 -36.57 -9.82 8.39
N GLN A 431 -35.59 -8.91 8.32
CA GLN A 431 -35.20 -8.28 7.05
C GLN A 431 -34.80 -9.33 5.98
N PRO A 432 -33.98 -10.36 6.27
CA PRO A 432 -33.65 -11.38 5.27
C PRO A 432 -34.88 -12.17 4.80
N MET A 433 -35.78 -12.51 5.74
CA MET A 433 -37.01 -13.27 5.46
C MET A 433 -37.98 -12.47 4.59
N ILE A 434 -38.20 -11.20 4.91
CA ILE A 434 -39.03 -10.28 4.13
C ILE A 434 -38.49 -10.15 2.70
N MET A 435 -37.18 -9.90 2.55
CA MET A 435 -36.57 -9.75 1.23
C MET A 435 -36.63 -11.04 0.41
N GLN A 436 -36.48 -12.20 1.04
CA GLN A 436 -36.63 -13.50 0.39
C GLN A 436 -38.08 -13.76 -0.04
N ASN A 437 -39.07 -13.44 0.80
CA ASN A 437 -40.49 -13.58 0.46
C ASN A 437 -40.84 -12.74 -0.77
N ILE A 438 -40.42 -11.46 -0.81
CA ILE A 438 -40.64 -10.57 -1.95
C ILE A 438 -40.02 -11.14 -3.23
N ARG A 439 -38.78 -11.67 -3.16
CA ARG A 439 -38.12 -12.30 -4.31
C ARG A 439 -38.87 -13.52 -4.80
N HIS A 440 -39.22 -14.44 -3.90
CA HIS A 440 -39.97 -15.65 -4.24
C HIS A 440 -41.33 -15.32 -4.90
N ARG A 441 -42.05 -14.32 -4.38
CA ARG A 441 -43.32 -13.89 -4.99
C ARG A 441 -43.12 -13.34 -6.40
N ARG A 442 -42.08 -12.53 -6.60
CA ARG A 442 -41.73 -12.00 -7.91
C ARG A 442 -41.39 -13.12 -8.88
N ASP A 443 -40.54 -14.06 -8.49
CA ASP A 443 -40.13 -15.18 -9.34
C ASP A 443 -41.33 -16.07 -9.73
N ASN A 444 -42.26 -16.29 -8.80
CA ASN A 444 -43.49 -17.04 -9.10
C ASN A 444 -44.42 -16.28 -10.06
N SER A 445 -44.53 -14.95 -9.90
CA SER A 445 -45.26 -14.09 -10.83
C SER A 445 -44.65 -14.13 -12.23
N ASP A 446 -43.33 -14.04 -12.34
CA ASP A 446 -42.60 -14.09 -13.61
C ASP A 446 -42.77 -15.45 -14.31
N ARG A 447 -42.92 -16.53 -13.52
CA ARG A 447 -43.22 -17.89 -13.99
C ARG A 447 -44.72 -18.16 -14.20
N ARG A 448 -45.59 -17.17 -14.01
CA ARG A 448 -47.07 -17.29 -14.07
C ARG A 448 -47.65 -18.38 -13.16
N LEU A 449 -46.96 -18.66 -12.05
CA LEU A 449 -47.44 -19.58 -11.03
C LEU A 449 -48.42 -18.83 -10.12
N ARG A 450 -49.57 -19.45 -9.82
CA ARG A 450 -50.53 -18.89 -8.85
C ARG A 450 -49.87 -18.83 -7.48
N GLN A 451 -50.08 -17.73 -6.75
CA GLN A 451 -49.62 -17.63 -5.37
C GLN A 451 -50.49 -18.53 -4.50
N ILE A 452 -49.92 -19.06 -3.42
CA ILE A 452 -50.70 -19.83 -2.44
C ILE A 452 -51.85 -19.00 -1.85
N ASP A 453 -51.65 -17.68 -1.72
CA ASP A 453 -52.67 -16.71 -1.27
C ASP A 453 -53.83 -16.57 -2.28
N ASP A 454 -53.61 -16.84 -3.57
CA ASP A 454 -54.63 -16.76 -4.63
C ASP A 454 -55.55 -18.00 -4.64
N VAL A 455 -55.06 -19.11 -4.08
CA VAL A 455 -55.75 -20.42 -4.06
C VAL A 455 -56.40 -20.69 -2.71
N PHE A 456 -55.74 -20.29 -1.62
CA PHE A 456 -56.22 -20.49 -0.26
C PHE A 456 -56.59 -19.14 0.35
N HIS A 457 -57.88 -18.80 0.32
CA HIS A 457 -58.40 -17.72 1.16
C HIS A 457 -58.23 -18.13 2.63
N LEU A 458 -57.34 -17.45 3.34
CA LEU A 458 -57.06 -17.69 4.75
C LEU A 458 -58.36 -17.70 5.55
N ILE A 459 -58.77 -18.88 6.04
CA ILE A 459 -59.81 -19.03 7.05
C ILE A 459 -59.40 -18.15 8.23
N ARG A 460 -60.30 -17.25 8.61
CA ARG A 460 -60.10 -16.19 9.60
C ARG A 460 -59.78 -16.81 10.97
N THR A 461 -58.51 -17.06 11.26
CA THR A 461 -58.08 -17.39 12.61
C THR A 461 -57.69 -16.11 13.36
N VAL A 462 -58.18 -16.08 14.60
CA VAL A 462 -58.11 -15.09 15.68
C VAL A 462 -56.81 -14.24 15.69
N PRO A 463 -56.83 -12.97 16.14
CA PRO A 463 -55.64 -12.12 16.16
C PRO A 463 -54.50 -12.78 16.93
N PRO A 464 -53.24 -12.65 16.49
CA PRO A 464 -52.12 -13.14 17.27
C PRO A 464 -52.00 -12.31 18.55
N SER A 465 -52.33 -12.92 19.68
CA SER A 465 -51.78 -12.53 20.97
C SER A 465 -50.28 -12.79 20.91
N ASN A 466 -49.47 -11.78 20.57
CA ASN A 466 -48.03 -11.88 20.73
C ASN A 466 -47.75 -12.10 22.22
N PRO A 467 -47.21 -13.26 22.65
CA PRO A 467 -46.62 -13.34 23.97
C PRO A 467 -45.34 -12.50 23.90
N ALA A 468 -45.13 -11.63 24.88
CA ALA A 468 -43.82 -11.03 25.10
C ALA A 468 -42.76 -12.15 25.19
N PRO A 469 -41.56 -11.99 24.64
CA PRO A 469 -40.52 -13.00 24.77
C PRO A 469 -40.07 -13.06 26.23
N THR A 470 -40.58 -14.04 26.97
CA THR A 470 -40.02 -14.42 28.27
C THR A 470 -38.63 -15.00 28.02
N VAL A 471 -37.59 -14.18 28.20
CA VAL A 471 -36.21 -14.64 28.17
C VAL A 471 -35.97 -15.50 29.42
N ALA A 472 -36.04 -16.82 29.27
CA ALA A 472 -35.44 -17.73 30.25
C ALA A 472 -33.91 -17.66 30.12
N PRO A 473 -33.15 -17.62 31.24
CA PRO A 473 -31.70 -17.53 31.20
C PRO A 473 -31.11 -18.81 30.61
N ARG A 474 -30.53 -18.71 29.41
CA ARG A 474 -29.87 -19.84 28.75
C ARG A 474 -28.56 -20.15 29.46
N GLN A 475 -28.48 -21.36 30.03
CA GLN A 475 -27.24 -21.94 30.54
C GLN A 475 -26.19 -21.99 29.42
N ARG A 476 -24.97 -21.57 29.75
CA ARG A 476 -23.80 -21.57 28.85
C ARG A 476 -23.44 -23.01 28.48
N THR A 477 -23.46 -23.32 27.19
CA THR A 477 -22.72 -24.46 26.61
C THR A 477 -21.59 -23.93 25.73
N PRO A 478 -20.45 -24.66 25.64
CA PRO A 478 -19.17 -24.09 25.27
C PRO A 478 -19.06 -23.76 23.77
N THR A 479 -18.33 -22.69 23.53
CA THR A 479 -17.92 -22.08 22.27
C THR A 479 -17.49 -23.09 21.20
N LEU A 480 -18.27 -23.20 20.12
CA LEU A 480 -17.77 -23.59 18.81
C LEU A 480 -17.16 -22.35 18.14
N THR A 481 -15.87 -22.43 17.85
CA THR A 481 -15.04 -21.41 17.24
C THR A 481 -15.58 -20.99 15.87
N THR A 482 -16.09 -19.76 15.80
CA THR A 482 -16.49 -19.11 14.55
C THR A 482 -15.26 -18.81 13.69
N ARG A 483 -15.12 -19.52 12.57
CA ARG A 483 -14.21 -19.15 11.48
C ARG A 483 -14.71 -17.84 10.82
N PRO A 484 -13.81 -16.94 10.39
CA PRO A 484 -14.21 -15.66 9.80
C PRO A 484 -14.87 -15.82 8.42
N ILE A 485 -15.98 -15.11 8.23
CA ILE A 485 -16.70 -14.93 6.96
C ILE A 485 -15.75 -14.27 5.95
N THR A 486 -15.03 -15.08 5.20
CA THR A 486 -14.15 -14.63 4.09
C THR A 486 -14.46 -15.35 2.77
N THR A 487 -15.51 -16.15 2.71
CA THR A 487 -15.79 -17.04 1.55
C THR A 487 -16.84 -16.56 0.56
N TYR A 488 -17.41 -15.35 0.69
CA TYR A 488 -18.39 -14.83 -0.28
C TYR A 488 -17.86 -13.80 -1.29
N PHE A 489 -16.55 -13.58 -1.38
CA PHE A 489 -15.95 -12.71 -2.41
C PHE A 489 -15.40 -13.51 -3.60
N ARG A 490 -16.21 -13.69 -4.65
CA ARG A 490 -15.71 -13.80 -6.03
C ARG A 490 -15.96 -12.46 -6.73
N PRO A 491 -14.94 -11.73 -7.20
CA PRO A 491 -15.16 -10.60 -8.08
C PRO A 491 -15.72 -11.10 -9.42
N HIS A 492 -16.75 -10.43 -9.94
CA HIS A 492 -17.22 -10.63 -11.31
C HIS A 492 -16.05 -10.44 -12.28
N ARG A 493 -15.76 -11.49 -13.05
CA ARG A 493 -14.83 -11.46 -14.17
C ARG A 493 -15.51 -10.63 -15.26
N ILE A 494 -14.96 -9.46 -15.57
CA ILE A 494 -15.28 -8.73 -16.80
C ILE A 494 -14.74 -9.61 -17.93
N THR A 495 -15.65 -10.25 -18.68
CA THR A 495 -15.33 -10.98 -19.90
C THR A 495 -15.15 -9.96 -21.03
N SER A 496 -13.90 -9.66 -21.37
CA SER A 496 -13.57 -9.10 -22.68
C SER A 496 -13.71 -10.22 -23.72
N PRO A 497 -14.25 -9.95 -24.93
CA PRO A 497 -14.34 -10.95 -25.97
C PRO A 497 -12.93 -11.33 -26.48
N THR A 498 -12.65 -12.63 -26.50
CA THR A 498 -11.44 -13.21 -27.08
C THR A 498 -11.47 -13.07 -28.61
N PRO A 499 -10.40 -12.62 -29.28
CA PRO A 499 -10.32 -12.69 -30.73
C PRO A 499 -10.11 -14.15 -31.15
N THR A 500 -10.95 -14.62 -32.07
CA THR A 500 -10.82 -15.88 -32.78
C THR A 500 -9.51 -15.90 -33.56
N LEU A 501 -8.60 -16.82 -33.20
CA LEU A 501 -7.50 -17.22 -34.08
C LEU A 501 -8.09 -18.12 -35.17
N GLU A 502 -8.20 -17.61 -36.40
CA GLU A 502 -8.39 -18.45 -37.57
C GLU A 502 -7.05 -19.08 -37.95
N THR A 503 -6.99 -20.41 -37.92
CA THR A 503 -5.93 -21.23 -38.51
C THR A 503 -6.07 -21.19 -40.04
N PRO A 504 -5.02 -20.86 -40.81
CA PRO A 504 -5.08 -20.98 -42.26
C PRO A 504 -4.93 -22.43 -42.69
N THR A 505 -5.89 -22.88 -43.50
CA THR A 505 -5.96 -24.19 -44.12
C THR A 505 -4.91 -24.29 -45.23
N THR A 506 -4.06 -25.32 -45.13
CA THR A 506 -3.12 -25.73 -46.16
C THR A 506 -3.88 -26.17 -47.42
N THR A 507 -3.70 -25.50 -48.54
CA THR A 507 -3.99 -26.05 -49.87
C THR A 507 -2.77 -25.88 -50.77
N ALA A 508 -2.26 -27.02 -51.21
CA ALA A 508 -1.21 -27.12 -52.20
C ALA A 508 -1.77 -26.78 -53.59
N ARG A 509 -1.05 -25.95 -54.35
CA ARG A 509 -1.07 -26.04 -55.81
C ARG A 509 0.29 -25.70 -56.40
N THR A 510 0.68 -26.58 -57.29
CA THR A 510 1.94 -26.69 -57.99
C THR A 510 2.06 -25.72 -59.16
N SER A 511 3.32 -25.42 -59.49
CA SER A 511 3.90 -25.25 -60.83
C SER A 511 4.20 -23.84 -61.38
N SER A 512 5.46 -23.75 -61.81
CA SER A 512 6.03 -23.00 -62.94
C SER A 512 6.60 -21.59 -62.69
N THR A 513 7.91 -21.60 -62.50
CA THR A 513 8.90 -20.55 -62.77
C THR A 513 9.08 -20.30 -64.28
N SER A 514 9.13 -19.04 -64.71
CA SER A 514 9.92 -18.57 -65.87
C SER A 514 9.89 -17.03 -65.97
N ASN A 515 11.07 -16.40 -65.81
CA ASN A 515 11.68 -15.28 -66.55
C ASN A 515 10.79 -14.49 -67.54
N ASN A 516 10.85 -13.16 -67.75
CA ASN A 516 11.93 -12.17 -67.67
C ASN A 516 11.35 -10.70 -67.73
N PRO A 517 12.15 -9.61 -67.75
CA PRO A 517 11.80 -8.25 -67.29
C PRO A 517 11.55 -7.20 -68.39
N THR A 518 11.50 -5.91 -67.98
CA THR A 518 11.85 -4.62 -68.70
C THR A 518 10.65 -3.69 -69.00
N THR A 519 10.45 -2.60 -68.25
CA THR A 519 10.88 -1.17 -68.47
C THR A 519 10.21 -0.45 -69.64
N THR A 520 9.54 0.66 -69.33
CA THR A 520 8.87 1.62 -70.23
C THR A 520 9.74 2.86 -70.47
N ALA A 521 9.93 3.28 -71.74
CA ALA A 521 9.94 4.69 -72.22
C ALA A 521 10.31 4.80 -73.72
N PRO A 522 9.92 5.88 -74.44
CA PRO A 522 9.75 5.90 -75.91
C PRO A 522 10.86 6.61 -76.72
N GLN A 523 10.89 6.36 -78.03
CA GLN A 523 11.61 7.09 -79.11
C GLN A 523 10.96 8.46 -79.45
N PRO A 524 11.47 9.35 -80.36
CA PRO A 524 12.57 9.28 -81.37
C PRO A 524 13.45 10.58 -81.39
N PRO A 525 14.19 10.96 -82.47
CA PRO A 525 14.80 10.21 -83.58
C PRO A 525 16.30 9.95 -83.43
#